data_AF-A0A2S5R9Z0-F1
#
_entry.id   AF-A0A2S5R9Z0-F1
#
_cell.length_a   1.000
_cell.length_b   1.000
_cell.length_c   1.000
_cell.angle_alpha   90.00
_cell.angle_beta   90.00
_cell.angle_gamma   90.00
#
_symmetry.space_group_name_H-M   'P 1'
#
loop_
_entity.id
_entity.type
_entity.pdbx_description
1 polymer ?
#
loop_
_entity_poly.entity_id
_entity_poly.type
_entity_poly.pdbx_seq_one_letter_code
_entity_poly.pdbx_strand_id
1 'polypeptide(L)'
;MKKIIMSLGTISTLGASVSSIVACQKSVKSQVEPIVNYNTFKLLVSKAKGVKLGTRTRPAFVQLQEAIAEAESLSKNSIFLEQAKIDKAWINLENAIQAFYNPNQHLTNNAELLKLIELGKATLRMDRVGHTKTAIDNLGLEIARAQIINLLEREQQAKIDYAVAFLNHAINTYKGVLTPKIDLQIVQYELEKNFYEIEEHWNVNALCDALNQEGIDVMDGITVSEVTIDPLLNEERLDIKKFVMSASSTSRFTGNIALYQVLNKACQNKTIYIEKLTGKIRSTEQSAPDETTEILNIGWDSHFIAHAMPIEIQKIPNYISPLITSLENLFDSKEKVDQRIVFNQNLANWNTRNITNMQGVFRGATRFNGDISTWNTANVITMENMFFSAWAFNQDLSKWDTSKVQDMSGMFCDTRAFNQDLSKWNTANVESMSQMFTSTKAFNQDLSDWNIAKVKNMSGMFQRAELFNTDLSKWNTANVKHMAMMFYQAQTFNQDISRWNVEGIVSFNFFAFASKLIPSHQPPKFRQL
;
A
#
# COMPACT_ATOMS: atom_id res chain seq x y z
N MET A 1 -18.07 -4.60 -7.65
CA MET A 1 -19.44 -4.04 -7.76
C MET A 1 -19.63 -3.09 -8.95
N LYS A 2 -18.80 -2.04 -9.16
CA LYS A 2 -18.95 -1.13 -10.33
C LYS A 2 -18.84 -1.80 -11.71
N LYS A 3 -18.03 -2.86 -11.88
CA LYS A 3 -17.98 -3.66 -13.15
C LYS A 3 -19.25 -4.50 -13.41
N ILE A 4 -20.05 -4.80 -12.38
CA ILE A 4 -21.30 -5.59 -12.52
C ILE A 4 -22.46 -4.67 -12.92
N ILE A 5 -22.48 -3.43 -12.42
CA ILE A 5 -23.55 -2.45 -12.67
C ILE A 5 -23.50 -1.93 -14.12
N MET A 6 -22.31 -1.77 -14.73
CA MET A 6 -22.21 -1.32 -16.13
C MET A 6 -22.72 -2.34 -17.16
N SER A 7 -22.74 -3.64 -16.83
CA SER A 7 -23.25 -4.68 -17.75
C SER A 7 -24.78 -4.77 -17.81
N LEU A 8 -25.48 -4.11 -16.88
CA LEU A 8 -26.95 -4.12 -16.80
C LEU A 8 -27.62 -2.97 -17.57
N GLY A 9 -26.84 -1.97 -18.02
CA GLY A 9 -27.34 -0.77 -18.70
C GLY A 9 -27.64 -0.94 -20.20
N THR A 10 -27.28 -2.08 -20.81
CA THR A 10 -27.38 -2.28 -22.27
C THR A 10 -28.42 -3.31 -22.71
N ILE A 11 -29.25 -3.84 -21.80
CA ILE A 11 -30.32 -4.80 -22.14
C ILE A 11 -31.68 -4.13 -21.95
N SER A 12 -32.01 -3.14 -22.78
CA SER A 12 -33.40 -2.65 -22.91
C SER A 12 -33.96 -2.81 -24.33
N THR A 13 -33.23 -3.46 -25.24
CA THR A 13 -33.67 -3.67 -26.62
C THR A 13 -33.36 -5.08 -27.08
N LEU A 14 -34.12 -6.07 -26.59
CA LEU A 14 -34.54 -7.29 -27.31
C LEU A 14 -35.33 -8.18 -26.34
N GLY A 15 -36.55 -8.55 -26.73
CA GLY A 15 -37.53 -9.23 -25.89
C GLY A 15 -37.09 -10.61 -25.40
N ALA A 16 -36.48 -10.66 -24.21
CA ALA A 16 -36.24 -11.89 -23.48
C ALA A 16 -37.40 -12.17 -22.53
N SER A 17 -38.03 -13.35 -22.66
CA SER A 17 -39.14 -13.79 -21.81
C SER A 17 -38.77 -13.77 -20.31
N VAL A 18 -39.76 -13.54 -19.44
CA VAL A 18 -39.62 -13.51 -17.97
C VAL A 18 -38.86 -14.73 -17.41
N SER A 19 -38.92 -15.86 -18.10
CA SER A 19 -38.15 -17.10 -17.84
C SER A 19 -36.63 -16.90 -17.81
N SER A 20 -36.09 -16.03 -18.67
CA SER A 20 -34.65 -15.75 -18.80
C SER A 20 -34.11 -14.94 -17.61
N ILE A 21 -34.93 -14.00 -17.10
CA ILE A 21 -34.61 -13.17 -15.94
C ILE A 21 -34.61 -14.03 -14.66
N VAL A 22 -35.56 -14.96 -14.55
CA VAL A 22 -35.64 -15.92 -13.42
C VAL A 22 -34.48 -16.92 -13.45
N ALA A 23 -34.01 -17.35 -14.62
CA ALA A 23 -32.83 -18.20 -14.75
C ALA A 23 -31.53 -17.47 -14.36
N CYS A 24 -31.40 -16.19 -14.73
CA CYS A 24 -30.25 -15.37 -14.37
C CYS A 24 -30.22 -15.03 -12.85
N GLN A 25 -31.39 -14.77 -12.24
CA GLN A 25 -31.49 -14.64 -10.77
C GLN A 25 -31.15 -15.93 -10.02
N LYS A 26 -31.45 -17.11 -10.59
CA LYS A 26 -31.04 -18.41 -10.01
C LYS A 26 -29.53 -18.60 -10.03
N SER A 27 -28.83 -18.12 -11.05
CA SER A 27 -27.37 -18.28 -11.15
C SER A 27 -26.58 -17.33 -10.23
N VAL A 28 -27.13 -16.16 -9.88
CA VAL A 28 -26.45 -15.19 -8.99
C VAL A 28 -26.72 -15.50 -7.50
N LYS A 29 -27.83 -16.17 -7.16
CA LYS A 29 -28.11 -16.62 -5.78
C LYS A 29 -27.42 -17.92 -5.38
N SER A 30 -26.72 -18.62 -6.28
CA SER A 30 -26.06 -19.89 -5.98
C SER A 30 -24.54 -19.79 -5.79
N GLN A 31 -23.97 -18.61 -5.54
CA GLN A 31 -22.54 -18.44 -5.25
C GLN A 31 -22.22 -17.87 -3.85
N VAL A 32 -23.17 -17.95 -2.92
CA VAL A 32 -22.86 -17.97 -1.48
C VAL A 32 -23.23 -19.36 -1.00
N GLU A 33 -22.23 -20.19 -0.72
CA GLU A 33 -22.49 -21.51 -0.11
C GLU A 33 -23.23 -21.28 1.22
N PRO A 34 -24.33 -22.00 1.48
CA PRO A 34 -25.07 -21.83 2.72
C PRO A 34 -24.20 -22.24 3.90
N ILE A 35 -24.10 -21.35 4.91
CA ILE A 35 -23.35 -21.59 6.15
C ILE A 35 -23.83 -22.88 6.83
N VAL A 36 -25.12 -23.18 6.71
CA VAL A 36 -25.72 -24.41 7.24
C VAL A 36 -26.49 -25.14 6.13
N ASN A 37 -26.05 -26.36 5.81
CA ASN A 37 -26.76 -27.26 4.89
C ASN A 37 -28.11 -27.68 5.49
N TYR A 38 -29.21 -27.49 4.75
CA TYR A 38 -30.57 -27.78 5.21
C TYR A 38 -30.79 -29.24 5.67
N ASN A 39 -30.09 -30.21 5.07
CA ASN A 39 -30.12 -31.61 5.51
C ASN A 39 -29.40 -31.79 6.86
N THR A 40 -28.31 -31.05 7.07
CA THR A 40 -27.59 -31.00 8.36
C THR A 40 -28.45 -30.33 9.44
N PHE A 41 -29.16 -29.25 9.11
CA PHE A 41 -30.17 -28.60 9.96
C PHE A 41 -31.26 -29.59 10.40
N LYS A 42 -31.86 -30.32 9.46
CA LYS A 42 -32.85 -31.38 9.76
C LYS A 42 -32.29 -32.49 10.64
N LEU A 43 -31.05 -32.90 10.42
CA LEU A 43 -30.39 -33.93 11.23
C LEU A 43 -30.17 -33.47 12.67
N LEU A 44 -29.75 -32.22 12.89
CA LEU A 44 -29.57 -31.66 14.23
C LEU A 44 -30.90 -31.55 14.98
N VAL A 45 -31.94 -31.06 14.32
CA VAL A 45 -33.31 -31.01 14.86
C VAL A 45 -33.78 -32.41 15.25
N SER A 46 -33.58 -33.41 14.39
CA SER A 46 -33.93 -34.81 14.71
C SER A 46 -33.16 -35.36 15.92
N LYS A 47 -31.88 -35.02 16.09
CA LYS A 47 -31.06 -35.46 17.23
C LYS A 47 -31.49 -34.77 18.53
N ALA A 48 -31.82 -33.49 18.47
CA ALA A 48 -32.25 -32.70 19.64
C ALA A 48 -33.60 -33.17 20.21
N LYS A 49 -34.53 -33.65 19.36
CA LYS A 49 -35.83 -34.23 19.80
C LYS A 49 -35.70 -35.49 20.66
N GLY A 50 -34.61 -36.24 20.51
CA GLY A 50 -34.37 -37.46 21.30
C GLY A 50 -33.97 -37.20 22.75
N VAL A 51 -33.76 -35.94 23.12
CA VAL A 51 -33.24 -35.54 24.43
C VAL A 51 -34.37 -35.55 25.47
N LYS A 52 -34.29 -36.49 26.42
CA LYS A 52 -35.20 -36.59 27.57
C LYS A 52 -34.66 -35.81 28.77
N LEU A 53 -35.56 -35.30 29.62
CA LEU A 53 -35.24 -34.44 30.77
C LEU A 53 -34.18 -35.03 31.72
N GLY A 54 -34.17 -36.35 31.94
CA GLY A 54 -33.19 -37.01 32.81
C GLY A 54 -33.03 -36.31 34.17
N THR A 55 -31.80 -36.18 34.67
CA THR A 55 -31.47 -35.51 35.95
C THR A 55 -31.11 -34.01 35.80
N ARG A 56 -31.59 -33.31 34.75
CA ARG A 56 -31.18 -31.94 34.40
C ARG A 56 -32.24 -30.87 34.73
N THR A 57 -31.85 -29.59 34.75
CA THR A 57 -32.69 -28.50 35.26
C THR A 57 -33.85 -28.15 34.33
N ARG A 58 -35.04 -27.96 34.92
CA ARG A 58 -36.31 -27.68 34.22
C ARG A 58 -36.26 -26.44 33.30
N PRO A 59 -35.59 -25.32 33.65
CA PRO A 59 -35.52 -24.13 32.78
C PRO A 59 -34.66 -24.31 31.52
N ALA A 60 -33.49 -24.93 31.64
CA ALA A 60 -32.63 -25.22 30.49
C ALA A 60 -33.30 -26.24 29.55
N PHE A 61 -34.07 -27.17 30.10
CA PHE A 61 -34.90 -28.07 29.30
C PHE A 61 -36.04 -27.33 28.59
N VAL A 62 -36.71 -26.37 29.24
CA VAL A 62 -37.77 -25.55 28.60
C VAL A 62 -37.22 -24.70 27.46
N GLN A 63 -36.08 -24.03 27.65
CA GLN A 63 -35.40 -23.27 26.59
C GLN A 63 -34.97 -24.16 25.42
N LEU A 64 -34.47 -25.37 25.72
CA LEU A 64 -34.17 -26.36 24.68
C LEU A 64 -35.45 -26.82 23.94
N GLN A 65 -36.57 -27.03 24.64
CA GLN A 65 -37.84 -27.42 24.01
C GLN A 65 -38.44 -26.29 23.14
N GLU A 66 -38.31 -25.03 23.54
CA GLU A 66 -38.73 -23.86 22.76
C GLU A 66 -37.89 -23.70 21.49
N ALA A 67 -36.55 -23.82 21.61
CA ALA A 67 -35.64 -23.79 20.47
C ALA A 67 -35.87 -24.97 19.51
N ILE A 68 -36.19 -26.16 20.03
CA ILE A 68 -36.59 -27.32 19.23
C ILE A 68 -37.91 -27.03 18.50
N ALA A 69 -38.92 -26.47 19.16
CA ALA A 69 -40.22 -26.16 18.55
C ALA A 69 -40.10 -25.12 17.43
N GLU A 70 -39.28 -24.08 17.62
CA GLU A 70 -38.97 -23.07 16.60
C GLU A 70 -38.28 -23.72 15.38
N ALA A 71 -37.21 -24.48 15.61
CA ALA A 71 -36.45 -25.15 14.55
C ALA A 71 -37.28 -26.23 13.82
N GLU A 72 -38.20 -26.89 14.52
CA GLU A 72 -39.13 -27.86 13.95
C GLU A 72 -40.13 -27.23 12.99
N SER A 73 -40.71 -26.10 13.36
CA SER A 73 -41.69 -25.38 12.53
C SER A 73 -41.09 -25.00 11.17
N LEU A 74 -39.80 -24.67 11.15
CA LEU A 74 -39.03 -24.33 9.96
C LEU A 74 -38.56 -25.57 9.18
N SER A 75 -38.37 -26.71 9.85
CA SER A 75 -37.96 -27.97 9.18
C SER A 75 -39.09 -28.66 8.39
N LYS A 76 -40.36 -28.37 8.72
CA LYS A 76 -41.57 -29.02 8.13
C LYS A 76 -42.11 -28.29 6.89
N ASN A 77 -41.88 -26.99 6.76
CA ASN A 77 -42.30 -26.20 5.59
C ASN A 77 -41.24 -26.27 4.48
N SER A 78 -41.39 -27.20 3.53
CA SER A 78 -40.34 -27.52 2.55
C SER A 78 -40.33 -26.67 1.28
N ILE A 79 -41.12 -25.59 1.19
CA ILE A 79 -41.26 -24.83 -0.06
C ILE A 79 -41.15 -23.34 0.27
N PHE A 80 -39.94 -22.79 0.01
CA PHE A 80 -39.51 -21.39 0.20
C PHE A 80 -39.34 -20.86 1.64
N LEU A 81 -38.23 -21.21 2.29
CA LEU A 81 -37.73 -20.49 3.48
C LEU A 81 -36.48 -19.67 3.15
N GLU A 82 -36.38 -18.46 3.70
CA GLU A 82 -35.19 -17.60 3.62
C GLU A 82 -34.05 -18.22 4.44
N GLN A 83 -32.87 -18.40 3.82
CA GLN A 83 -31.68 -19.00 4.46
C GLN A 83 -31.30 -18.33 5.80
N ALA A 84 -31.46 -17.01 5.91
CA ALA A 84 -31.16 -16.26 7.13
C ALA A 84 -32.01 -16.68 8.35
N LYS A 85 -33.23 -17.19 8.12
CA LYS A 85 -34.09 -17.72 9.20
C LYS A 85 -33.62 -19.10 9.67
N ILE A 86 -33.07 -19.90 8.75
CA ILE A 86 -32.48 -21.22 9.06
C ILE A 86 -31.18 -21.03 9.85
N ASP A 87 -30.33 -20.08 9.45
CA ASP A 87 -29.06 -19.81 10.13
C ASP A 87 -29.28 -19.27 11.56
N LYS A 88 -30.27 -18.39 11.74
CA LYS A 88 -30.66 -17.88 13.06
C LYS A 88 -31.22 -18.98 13.97
N ALA A 89 -32.11 -19.83 13.43
CA ALA A 89 -32.69 -20.95 14.19
C ALA A 89 -31.62 -21.99 14.58
N TRP A 90 -30.61 -22.21 13.72
CA TRP A 90 -29.49 -23.10 14.01
C TRP A 90 -28.65 -22.58 15.19
N ILE A 91 -28.26 -21.31 15.18
CA ILE A 91 -27.47 -20.69 16.26
C ILE A 91 -28.23 -20.74 17.60
N ASN A 92 -29.52 -20.43 17.58
CA ASN A 92 -30.37 -20.51 18.77
C ASN A 92 -30.44 -21.94 19.33
N LEU A 93 -30.57 -22.94 18.45
CA LEU A 93 -30.62 -24.35 18.85
C LEU A 93 -29.26 -24.83 19.39
N GLU A 94 -28.14 -24.45 18.78
CA GLU A 94 -26.80 -24.79 19.29
C GLU A 94 -26.53 -24.16 20.65
N ASN A 95 -26.88 -22.88 20.84
CA ASN A 95 -26.73 -22.21 22.11
C ASN A 95 -27.59 -22.84 23.21
N ALA A 96 -28.84 -23.20 22.89
CA ALA A 96 -29.72 -23.91 23.82
C ALA A 96 -29.20 -25.31 24.17
N ILE A 97 -28.61 -26.03 23.20
CA ILE A 97 -27.92 -27.31 23.43
C ILE A 97 -26.72 -27.09 24.36
N GLN A 98 -25.84 -26.14 24.07
CA GLN A 98 -24.65 -25.88 24.89
C GLN A 98 -25.03 -25.50 26.32
N ALA A 99 -26.01 -24.62 26.50
CA ALA A 99 -26.54 -24.25 27.81
C ALA A 99 -27.19 -25.43 28.55
N PHE A 100 -27.84 -26.35 27.83
CA PHE A 100 -28.42 -27.57 28.40
C PHE A 100 -27.39 -28.61 28.83
N TYR A 101 -26.21 -28.65 28.20
CA TYR A 101 -25.14 -29.59 28.54
C TYR A 101 -24.07 -28.99 29.49
N ASN A 102 -23.91 -27.66 29.61
CA ASN A 102 -22.91 -26.99 30.46
C ASN A 102 -23.43 -25.73 31.21
N PRO A 103 -24.06 -25.86 32.40
CA PRO A 103 -24.77 -24.75 33.04
C PRO A 103 -23.96 -23.87 34.03
N ASN A 104 -22.62 -23.98 34.15
CA ASN A 104 -21.87 -23.44 35.31
C ASN A 104 -20.61 -22.55 35.06
N GLN A 105 -20.54 -21.69 34.05
CA GLN A 105 -19.58 -20.54 34.05
C GLN A 105 -20.31 -19.25 34.51
N HIS A 106 -20.00 -18.68 35.69
CA HIS A 106 -20.90 -17.77 36.46
C HIS A 106 -20.37 -16.35 36.82
N LEU A 107 -21.29 -15.36 36.89
CA LEU A 107 -21.23 -14.07 37.64
C LEU A 107 -21.19 -14.30 39.19
N THR A 108 -20.63 -13.37 40.00
CA THR A 108 -21.23 -12.94 41.30
C THR A 108 -20.60 -11.67 41.97
N ASN A 109 -21.44 -10.93 42.73
CA ASN A 109 -21.37 -9.54 43.26
C ASN A 109 -20.66 -9.29 44.63
N ASN A 110 -20.47 -8.00 44.96
CA ASN A 110 -20.08 -7.39 46.25
C ASN A 110 -21.34 -6.90 47.05
N ALA A 111 -21.22 -6.66 48.36
CA ALA A 111 -22.26 -6.16 49.29
C ALA A 111 -23.25 -7.19 49.85
N GLU A 112 -22.73 -8.35 50.24
CA GLU A 112 -23.11 -8.77 51.56
C GLU A 112 -22.00 -8.32 52.50
N LEU A 113 -22.41 -8.12 53.72
CA LEU A 113 -21.57 -8.69 54.75
C LEU A 113 -20.19 -8.03 54.97
N LEU A 114 -20.10 -6.78 54.57
CA LEU A 114 -19.84 -5.70 55.53
C LEU A 114 -20.54 -5.88 56.90
N LYS A 115 -21.64 -6.63 57.01
CA LYS A 115 -22.18 -7.20 58.27
C LYS A 115 -21.25 -8.21 59.01
N LEU A 116 -20.27 -8.85 58.36
CA LEU A 116 -19.32 -9.82 58.98
C LEU A 116 -17.97 -9.22 59.37
N ILE A 117 -17.64 -8.02 58.87
CA ILE A 117 -16.65 -7.12 59.50
C ILE A 117 -16.94 -6.90 61.01
N GLU A 118 -18.14 -7.20 61.52
CA GLU A 118 -18.47 -7.08 62.95
C GLU A 118 -18.44 -8.39 63.75
N LEU A 119 -18.55 -9.57 63.14
CA LEU A 119 -18.55 -10.83 63.92
C LEU A 119 -17.12 -11.27 64.32
N GLY A 120 -16.10 -11.00 63.50
CA GLY A 120 -14.73 -11.55 63.68
C GLY A 120 -13.79 -10.73 64.58
N LYS A 121 -14.13 -9.47 64.85
CA LYS A 121 -13.43 -8.64 65.84
C LYS A 121 -13.41 -9.26 67.25
N ALA A 122 -14.22 -10.29 67.53
CA ALA A 122 -14.36 -10.89 68.87
C ALA A 122 -13.41 -12.07 69.18
N THR A 123 -12.64 -12.60 68.22
CA THR A 123 -11.74 -13.76 68.47
C THR A 123 -10.34 -13.49 67.89
N LEU A 124 -9.60 -12.49 68.36
CA LEU A 124 -8.72 -12.61 69.52
C LEU A 124 -7.98 -13.95 69.63
N ARG A 125 -6.66 -13.85 69.43
CA ARG A 125 -5.58 -14.38 70.28
C ARG A 125 -5.20 -15.87 70.12
N MET A 126 -3.87 -16.04 69.98
CA MET A 126 -3.08 -17.28 70.05
C MET A 126 -3.11 -18.10 68.76
N ASP A 127 -2.12 -17.90 67.89
CA ASP A 127 -0.78 -18.51 67.93
C ASP A 127 -0.81 -19.99 67.51
N ARG A 128 0.04 -20.27 66.50
CA ARG A 128 0.72 -21.53 66.21
C ARG A 128 -0.03 -22.77 65.66
N VAL A 129 0.61 -23.25 64.59
CA VAL A 129 0.70 -24.63 64.07
C VAL A 129 -0.40 -25.10 63.11
N GLY A 130 -0.03 -25.05 61.83
CA GLY A 130 0.22 -26.27 61.05
C GLY A 130 -0.94 -27.27 60.86
N HIS A 131 -1.38 -27.28 59.60
CA HIS A 131 -1.99 -28.40 58.85
C HIS A 131 -3.51 -28.59 58.94
N THR A 132 -4.11 -28.71 57.74
CA THR A 132 -5.48 -29.18 57.39
C THR A 132 -6.62 -28.15 57.24
N LYS A 133 -6.36 -26.97 56.65
CA LYS A 133 -7.37 -25.90 56.42
C LYS A 133 -7.69 -25.64 54.93
N THR A 134 -8.25 -26.60 54.21
CA THR A 134 -8.71 -26.37 52.81
C THR A 134 -10.12 -26.90 52.53
N ALA A 135 -10.73 -27.67 53.45
CA ALA A 135 -12.06 -28.26 53.23
C ALA A 135 -13.22 -27.49 53.88
N ILE A 136 -12.98 -26.72 54.96
CA ILE A 136 -14.03 -26.05 55.74
C ILE A 136 -14.36 -24.65 55.18
N ASP A 137 -13.41 -24.01 54.48
CA ASP A 137 -13.59 -22.67 53.90
C ASP A 137 -14.56 -22.64 52.69
N ASN A 138 -14.83 -23.79 52.07
CA ASN A 138 -15.70 -23.88 50.88
C ASN A 138 -17.21 -23.91 51.20
N LEU A 139 -17.62 -24.33 52.41
CA LEU A 139 -19.05 -24.52 52.72
C LEU A 139 -19.76 -23.21 53.11
N GLY A 140 -19.02 -22.25 53.68
CA GLY A 140 -19.58 -20.94 54.06
C GLY A 140 -19.89 -20.02 52.86
N LEU A 141 -19.26 -20.27 51.71
CA LEU A 141 -19.35 -19.45 50.50
C LEU A 141 -20.65 -19.68 49.71
N GLU A 142 -21.25 -20.87 49.79
CA GLU A 142 -22.46 -21.20 49.04
C GLU A 142 -23.74 -20.61 49.64
N ILE A 143 -23.82 -20.46 50.96
CA ILE A 143 -25.04 -20.00 51.65
C ILE A 143 -25.24 -18.49 51.47
N ALA A 144 -24.17 -17.70 51.47
CA ALA A 144 -24.20 -16.27 51.13
C ALA A 144 -24.67 -16.01 49.68
N ARG A 145 -24.40 -16.96 48.77
CA ARG A 145 -24.75 -16.86 47.34
C ARG A 145 -26.26 -16.87 47.08
N ALA A 146 -27.04 -17.54 47.94
CA ALA A 146 -28.47 -17.72 47.75
C ALA A 146 -29.33 -16.50 48.16
N GLN A 147 -28.86 -15.69 49.12
CA GLN A 147 -29.63 -14.53 49.61
C GLN A 147 -29.43 -13.26 48.77
N ILE A 148 -28.31 -13.14 48.06
CA ILE A 148 -28.02 -12.02 47.14
C ILE A 148 -28.91 -12.03 45.89
N ILE A 149 -29.32 -13.22 45.43
CA ILE A 149 -30.11 -13.41 44.21
C ILE A 149 -31.53 -12.80 44.34
N ASN A 150 -32.10 -12.76 45.55
CA ASN A 150 -33.48 -12.33 45.76
C ASN A 150 -33.65 -10.79 45.86
N LEU A 151 -32.56 -10.03 46.05
CA LEU A 151 -32.61 -8.56 46.14
C LEU A 151 -32.34 -7.84 44.79
N LEU A 152 -31.93 -8.56 43.75
CA LEU A 152 -31.52 -7.96 42.47
C LEU A 152 -32.65 -7.69 41.46
N GLU A 153 -33.88 -8.15 41.72
CA GLU A 153 -34.97 -8.14 40.72
C GLU A 153 -35.77 -6.82 40.63
N ARG A 154 -35.45 -5.73 41.38
CA ARG A 154 -36.20 -4.46 41.27
C ARG A 154 -35.40 -3.18 40.96
N GLU A 155 -34.10 -3.26 40.68
CA GLU A 155 -33.24 -2.05 40.65
C GLU A 155 -32.30 -1.94 39.42
N GLN A 156 -32.55 -2.67 38.33
CA GLN A 156 -31.58 -2.80 37.24
C GLN A 156 -31.73 -1.83 36.06
N GLN A 157 -32.88 -1.19 35.80
CA GLN A 157 -33.02 -0.34 34.60
C GLN A 157 -32.14 0.93 34.66
N ALA A 158 -32.10 1.62 35.81
CA ALA A 158 -31.23 2.79 36.00
C ALA A 158 -29.73 2.44 36.03
N LYS A 159 -29.39 1.21 36.46
CA LYS A 159 -28.01 0.67 36.44
C LYS A 159 -27.59 0.27 35.03
N ILE A 160 -28.53 -0.19 34.19
CA ILE A 160 -28.31 -0.43 32.76
C ILE A 160 -28.07 0.89 32.03
N ASP A 161 -28.87 1.93 32.30
CA ASP A 161 -28.68 3.25 31.67
C ASP A 161 -27.36 3.92 32.12
N TYR A 162 -26.99 3.79 33.40
CA TYR A 162 -25.68 4.23 33.90
C TYR A 162 -24.51 3.40 33.35
N ALA A 163 -24.66 2.07 33.23
CA ALA A 163 -23.65 1.21 32.64
C ALA A 163 -23.48 1.46 31.14
N VAL A 164 -24.55 1.78 30.41
CA VAL A 164 -24.49 2.19 28.99
C VAL A 164 -23.85 3.57 28.86
N ALA A 165 -24.17 4.54 29.72
CA ALA A 165 -23.51 5.85 29.73
C ALA A 165 -22.02 5.75 30.13
N PHE A 166 -21.69 4.90 31.11
CA PHE A 166 -20.32 4.63 31.54
C PHE A 166 -19.53 3.84 30.51
N LEU A 167 -20.14 2.86 29.82
CA LEU A 167 -19.53 2.15 28.70
C LEU A 167 -19.33 3.08 27.50
N ASN A 168 -20.28 3.96 27.18
CA ASN A 168 -20.10 4.97 26.15
C ASN A 168 -19.00 5.98 26.53
N HIS A 169 -18.94 6.41 27.79
CA HIS A 169 -17.86 7.26 28.29
C HIS A 169 -16.51 6.52 28.28
N ALA A 170 -16.45 5.28 28.73
CA ALA A 170 -15.25 4.46 28.71
C ALA A 170 -14.82 4.13 27.28
N ILE A 171 -15.72 3.84 26.34
CA ILE A 171 -15.44 3.67 24.90
C ILE A 171 -14.95 4.97 24.30
N ASN A 172 -15.53 6.12 24.64
CA ASN A 172 -15.06 7.44 24.18
C ASN A 172 -13.70 7.82 24.79
N THR A 173 -13.47 7.47 26.06
CA THR A 173 -12.18 7.63 26.76
C THR A 173 -11.15 6.63 26.21
N TYR A 174 -11.51 5.41 25.84
CA TYR A 174 -10.61 4.40 25.26
C TYR A 174 -10.30 4.70 23.79
N LYS A 175 -11.28 5.18 23.00
CA LYS A 175 -11.06 5.79 21.67
C LYS A 175 -10.16 7.02 21.76
N GLY A 176 -10.28 7.80 22.83
CA GLY A 176 -9.42 8.95 23.10
C GLY A 176 -8.00 8.60 23.59
N VAL A 177 -7.75 7.37 24.07
CA VAL A 177 -6.50 7.03 24.78
C VAL A 177 -5.66 5.95 24.06
N LEU A 178 -6.18 5.13 23.15
CA LEU A 178 -5.40 3.97 22.62
C LEU A 178 -5.50 3.66 21.11
N THR A 179 -6.20 4.45 20.30
CA THR A 179 -5.94 4.43 18.84
C THR A 179 -4.86 5.46 18.53
N PRO A 180 -3.70 5.08 17.97
CA PRO A 180 -2.74 6.04 17.46
C PRO A 180 -3.47 6.97 16.51
N LYS A 181 -3.39 8.28 16.76
CA LYS A 181 -4.00 9.24 15.84
C LYS A 181 -3.33 9.10 14.46
N ILE A 182 -4.14 9.13 13.41
CA ILE A 182 -3.67 8.97 12.03
C ILE A 182 -3.32 10.36 11.50
N ASP A 183 -2.09 10.57 11.04
CA ASP A 183 -1.69 11.84 10.44
C ASP A 183 -2.41 12.05 9.10
N LEU A 184 -3.05 13.21 8.92
CA LEU A 184 -3.69 13.60 7.66
C LEU A 184 -2.71 13.62 6.48
N GLN A 185 -1.40 13.71 6.70
CA GLN A 185 -0.41 13.56 5.63
C GLN A 185 -0.52 12.21 4.91
N ILE A 186 -0.94 11.14 5.58
CA ILE A 186 -1.18 9.83 4.96
C ILE A 186 -2.34 9.91 3.96
N VAL A 187 -3.34 10.72 4.29
CA VAL A 187 -4.56 10.92 3.49
C VAL A 187 -4.29 11.79 2.27
N GLN A 188 -3.40 12.79 2.40
CA GLN A 188 -3.03 13.68 1.31
C GLN A 188 -2.63 12.93 0.05
N TYR A 189 -1.83 11.87 0.18
CA TYR A 189 -1.39 11.06 -0.96
C TYR A 189 -2.57 10.42 -1.72
N GLU A 190 -3.49 9.77 -1.00
CA GLU A 190 -4.64 9.11 -1.63
C GLU A 190 -5.60 10.11 -2.28
N LEU A 191 -5.78 11.28 -1.67
CA LEU A 191 -6.55 12.36 -2.29
C LEU A 191 -5.87 12.84 -3.58
N GLU A 192 -4.59 13.25 -3.52
CA GLU A 192 -3.86 13.72 -4.71
C GLU A 192 -3.87 12.68 -5.84
N LYS A 193 -3.85 11.38 -5.50
CA LYS A 193 -4.01 10.26 -6.43
C LYS A 193 -5.43 10.07 -6.97
N ASN A 194 -6.48 10.31 -6.19
CA ASN A 194 -7.85 10.18 -6.70
C ASN A 194 -8.24 11.34 -7.62
N PHE A 195 -7.56 12.47 -7.47
CA PHE A 195 -7.95 13.70 -8.12
C PHE A 195 -7.07 14.08 -9.33
N TYR A 196 -5.91 13.43 -9.55
CA TYR A 196 -4.97 13.89 -10.60
C TYR A 196 -5.56 13.95 -12.02
N GLU A 197 -6.47 13.05 -12.43
CA GLU A 197 -7.06 13.03 -13.79
C GLU A 197 -8.16 14.07 -13.99
N ILE A 198 -8.67 14.63 -12.91
CA ILE A 198 -9.84 15.49 -12.97
C ILE A 198 -9.37 16.91 -13.32
N GLU A 199 -9.54 17.28 -14.59
CA GLU A 199 -9.37 18.66 -15.06
C GLU A 199 -10.50 19.58 -14.56
N GLU A 200 -11.65 19.01 -14.20
CA GLU A 200 -12.75 19.75 -13.58
C GLU A 200 -12.35 20.29 -12.20
N HIS A 201 -12.88 21.45 -11.84
CA HIS A 201 -12.55 22.12 -10.58
C HIS A 201 -13.06 21.27 -9.41
N TRP A 202 -12.17 20.80 -8.53
CA TRP A 202 -12.62 20.16 -7.31
C TRP A 202 -13.15 21.27 -6.41
N ASN A 203 -14.17 20.93 -5.64
CA ASN A 203 -14.71 21.82 -4.63
C ASN A 203 -14.70 21.09 -3.29
N VAL A 204 -15.06 21.79 -2.22
CA VAL A 204 -15.09 21.24 -0.87
C VAL A 204 -15.91 19.94 -0.80
N ASN A 205 -17.05 19.87 -1.49
CA ASN A 205 -17.90 18.67 -1.49
C ASN A 205 -17.21 17.47 -2.14
N ALA A 206 -16.55 17.67 -3.29
CA ALA A 206 -15.81 16.60 -3.96
C ALA A 206 -14.70 16.02 -3.06
N LEU A 207 -13.97 16.89 -2.36
CA LEU A 207 -12.93 16.47 -1.40
C LEU A 207 -13.53 15.70 -0.21
N CYS A 208 -14.65 16.19 0.35
CA CYS A 208 -15.39 15.49 1.40
C CYS A 208 -15.88 14.10 0.94
N ASP A 209 -16.40 13.99 -0.28
CA ASP A 209 -16.87 12.73 -0.84
C ASP A 209 -15.72 11.73 -1.05
N ALA A 210 -14.55 12.20 -1.49
CA ALA A 210 -13.37 11.34 -1.62
C ALA A 210 -12.86 10.85 -0.27
N LEU A 211 -12.82 11.72 0.75
CA LEU A 211 -12.51 11.31 2.13
C LEU A 211 -13.46 10.19 2.60
N ASN A 212 -14.77 10.38 2.41
CA ASN A 212 -15.77 9.37 2.78
C ASN A 212 -15.58 8.04 2.02
N GLN A 213 -15.19 8.08 0.74
CA GLN A 213 -14.91 6.88 -0.05
C GLN A 213 -13.69 6.10 0.46
N GLU A 214 -12.67 6.79 0.98
CA GLU A 214 -11.50 6.19 1.63
C GLU A 214 -11.79 5.75 3.08
N GLY A 215 -13.06 5.79 3.53
CA GLY A 215 -13.46 5.42 4.89
C GLY A 215 -13.07 6.46 5.94
N ILE A 216 -12.76 7.68 5.51
CA ILE A 216 -12.41 8.82 6.35
C ILE A 216 -13.67 9.66 6.52
N ASP A 217 -14.39 9.41 7.61
CA ASP A 217 -15.59 10.14 7.95
C ASP A 217 -15.23 11.60 8.30
N VAL A 218 -15.62 12.53 7.44
CA VAL A 218 -15.41 13.97 7.66
C VAL A 218 -16.15 14.44 8.92
N MET A 219 -17.25 13.77 9.30
CA MET A 219 -18.00 14.04 10.52
C MET A 219 -17.22 13.66 11.79
N ASP A 220 -16.12 12.91 11.67
CA ASP A 220 -15.19 12.58 12.77
C ASP A 220 -14.20 13.72 13.06
N GLY A 221 -14.64 14.96 12.89
CA GLY A 221 -13.89 16.16 13.26
C GLY A 221 -12.83 16.62 12.25
N ILE A 222 -12.96 16.29 10.96
CA ILE A 222 -12.14 16.90 9.91
C ILE A 222 -12.92 18.09 9.34
N THR A 223 -12.26 19.24 9.18
CA THR A 223 -12.80 20.36 8.41
C THR A 223 -12.11 20.44 7.05
N VAL A 224 -12.86 20.77 6.00
CA VAL A 224 -12.34 21.02 4.65
C VAL A 224 -12.83 22.40 4.22
N SER A 225 -11.92 23.28 3.80
CA SER A 225 -12.27 24.62 3.35
C SER A 225 -11.44 25.06 2.14
N GLU A 226 -12.07 25.81 1.23
CA GLU A 226 -11.37 26.54 0.18
C GLU A 226 -10.86 27.86 0.77
N VAL A 227 -9.58 28.16 0.56
CA VAL A 227 -8.92 29.36 1.03
C VAL A 227 -8.60 30.25 -0.16
N THR A 228 -9.08 31.48 -0.14
CA THR A 228 -8.76 32.48 -1.15
C THR A 228 -7.26 32.76 -1.14
N ILE A 229 -6.62 32.56 -2.28
CA ILE A 229 -5.24 32.97 -2.53
C ILE A 229 -5.27 34.37 -3.14
N ASP A 230 -4.25 35.18 -2.89
CA ASP A 230 -4.09 36.47 -3.54
C ASP A 230 -4.21 36.31 -5.07
N PRO A 231 -5.16 37.00 -5.73
CA PRO A 231 -5.37 36.87 -7.17
C PRO A 231 -4.20 37.41 -8.00
N LEU A 232 -3.27 38.18 -7.41
CA LEU A 232 -2.11 38.78 -8.08
C LEU A 232 -0.81 38.32 -7.40
N LEU A 233 -0.39 37.10 -7.70
CA LEU A 233 0.91 36.59 -7.24
C LEU A 233 2.01 37.16 -8.16
N ASN A 234 2.67 38.23 -7.72
CA ASN A 234 3.69 38.96 -8.49
C ASN A 234 3.17 39.53 -9.83
N GLU A 235 2.03 40.25 -9.78
CA GLU A 235 1.43 40.93 -10.95
C GLU A 235 0.84 40.01 -12.04
N GLU A 236 1.00 38.70 -11.92
CA GLU A 236 0.33 37.71 -12.76
C GLU A 236 -0.83 37.04 -12.02
N ARG A 237 -1.95 36.89 -12.74
CA ARG A 237 -3.09 36.11 -12.27
C ARG A 237 -2.80 34.63 -12.49
N LEU A 238 -2.44 33.92 -11.43
CA LEU A 238 -2.33 32.46 -11.42
C LEU A 238 -3.67 31.89 -10.96
N ASP A 239 -4.34 31.16 -11.85
CA ASP A 239 -5.59 30.47 -11.54
C ASP A 239 -5.29 29.20 -10.72
N ILE A 240 -5.12 29.38 -9.40
CA ILE A 240 -4.80 28.33 -8.44
C ILE A 240 -5.83 28.36 -7.30
N LYS A 241 -6.36 27.20 -6.92
CA LYS A 241 -7.18 27.04 -5.72
C LYS A 241 -6.39 26.35 -4.62
N LYS A 242 -6.58 26.79 -3.38
CA LYS A 242 -6.01 26.17 -2.18
C LYS A 242 -7.13 25.62 -1.33
N PHE A 243 -7.01 24.36 -0.93
CA PHE A 243 -7.90 23.71 0.00
C PHE A 243 -7.11 23.33 1.25
N VAL A 244 -7.66 23.65 2.42
CA VAL A 244 -7.06 23.30 3.71
C VAL A 244 -7.94 22.26 4.37
N MET A 245 -7.30 21.22 4.91
CA MET A 245 -7.96 20.24 5.76
C MET A 245 -7.29 20.20 7.12
N SER A 246 -8.11 20.22 8.16
CA SER A 246 -7.65 20.29 9.54
C SER A 246 -8.37 19.27 10.39
N ALA A 247 -7.62 18.46 11.12
CA ALA A 247 -8.18 17.58 12.14
C ALA A 247 -8.45 18.35 13.42
N SER A 248 -9.65 18.22 13.98
CA SER A 248 -10.00 18.78 15.28
C SER A 248 -9.29 18.03 16.41
N SER A 249 -9.23 18.66 17.59
CA SER A 249 -8.63 18.03 18.78
C SER A 249 -9.32 16.71 19.18
N THR A 250 -10.61 16.58 18.86
CA THR A 250 -11.44 15.41 19.15
C THR A 250 -11.40 14.34 18.05
N SER A 251 -10.81 14.65 16.89
CA SER A 251 -10.69 13.71 15.78
C SER A 251 -9.70 12.59 16.08
N ARG A 252 -9.96 11.40 15.48
CA ARG A 252 -8.96 10.32 15.39
C ARG A 252 -7.78 10.67 14.47
N PHE A 253 -7.88 11.76 13.71
CA PHE A 253 -6.81 12.27 12.86
C PHE A 253 -6.00 13.37 13.55
N THR A 254 -4.79 13.63 13.05
CA THR A 254 -3.94 14.76 13.47
C THR A 254 -3.37 15.49 12.28
N GLY A 255 -2.98 16.74 12.51
CA GLY A 255 -2.27 17.55 11.53
C GLY A 255 -3.20 18.38 10.66
N ASN A 256 -2.57 19.07 9.72
CA ASN A 256 -3.22 19.88 8.70
C ASN A 256 -2.55 19.59 7.36
N ILE A 257 -3.34 19.51 6.30
CA ILE A 257 -2.82 19.39 4.94
C ILE A 257 -3.35 20.52 4.08
N ALA A 258 -2.54 20.93 3.10
CA ALA A 258 -2.94 21.84 2.05
C ALA A 258 -2.87 21.12 0.71
N LEU A 259 -3.95 21.18 -0.06
CA LEU A 259 -4.01 20.72 -1.43
C LEU A 259 -4.12 21.94 -2.35
N TYR A 260 -3.43 21.86 -3.48
CA TYR A 260 -3.41 22.92 -4.48
C TYR A 260 -3.95 22.38 -5.80
N GLN A 261 -4.90 23.09 -6.39
CA GLN A 261 -5.40 22.80 -7.73
C GLN A 261 -4.93 23.89 -8.67
N VAL A 262 -3.98 23.57 -9.56
CA VAL A 262 -3.56 24.43 -10.66
C VAL A 262 -4.54 24.26 -11.81
N LEU A 263 -5.21 25.33 -12.20
CA LEU A 263 -6.17 25.31 -13.30
C LEU A 263 -5.44 25.32 -14.64
N ASN A 264 -6.01 24.63 -15.64
CA ASN A 264 -5.40 24.44 -16.97
C ASN A 264 -3.98 23.85 -16.92
N LYS A 265 -3.65 23.03 -15.90
CA LYS A 265 -2.32 22.43 -15.69
C LYS A 265 -1.76 21.66 -16.90
N ALA A 266 -2.61 21.19 -17.82
CA ALA A 266 -2.18 20.56 -19.07
C ALA A 266 -1.50 21.53 -20.05
N CYS A 267 -1.89 22.80 -20.05
CA CYS A 267 -1.36 23.82 -20.95
C CYS A 267 -0.52 24.89 -20.22
N GLN A 268 -0.41 24.80 -18.90
CA GLN A 268 0.37 25.74 -18.08
C GLN A 268 1.86 25.41 -18.14
N ASN A 269 2.62 26.12 -18.98
CA ASN A 269 4.05 25.88 -19.19
C ASN A 269 4.96 26.54 -18.14
N LYS A 270 4.42 27.38 -17.25
CA LYS A 270 5.21 27.99 -16.18
C LYS A 270 5.43 27.02 -15.03
N THR A 271 6.63 27.05 -14.43
CA THR A 271 6.88 26.39 -13.16
C THR A 271 6.19 27.17 -12.06
N ILE A 272 5.30 26.54 -11.30
CA ILE A 272 4.60 27.15 -10.16
C ILE A 272 5.11 26.48 -8.90
N TYR A 273 5.49 27.27 -7.90
CA TYR A 273 6.20 26.76 -6.72
C TYR A 273 5.84 27.54 -5.45
N ILE A 274 6.16 26.95 -4.30
CA ILE A 274 6.03 27.59 -2.99
C ILE A 274 7.43 28.00 -2.51
N GLU A 275 7.62 29.30 -2.29
CA GLU A 275 8.86 29.87 -1.77
C GLU A 275 9.08 29.43 -0.32
N LYS A 276 10.22 28.78 -0.02
CA LYS A 276 10.49 28.13 1.27
C LYS A 276 10.39 29.09 2.47
N LEU A 277 10.89 30.31 2.33
CA LEU A 277 10.96 31.27 3.44
C LEU A 277 9.63 31.96 3.74
N THR A 278 8.84 32.24 2.70
CA THR A 278 7.63 33.07 2.82
C THR A 278 6.35 32.26 2.78
N GLY A 279 6.40 31.02 2.26
CA GLY A 279 5.22 30.22 1.94
C GLY A 279 4.36 30.79 0.81
N LYS A 280 4.86 31.83 0.11
CA LYS A 280 4.14 32.46 -1.01
C LYS A 280 4.25 31.59 -2.25
N ILE A 281 3.16 31.55 -3.00
CA ILE A 281 3.15 30.92 -4.31
C ILE A 281 3.79 31.88 -5.32
N ARG A 282 4.59 31.33 -6.22
CA ARG A 282 5.34 32.04 -7.26
C ARG A 282 5.23 31.26 -8.57
N SER A 283 5.45 31.96 -9.68
CA SER A 283 5.62 31.36 -11.00
C SER A 283 6.93 31.84 -11.64
N THR A 284 7.45 31.04 -12.56
CA THR A 284 8.59 31.40 -13.41
C THR A 284 8.51 30.63 -14.75
N GLU A 285 9.09 31.20 -15.80
CA GLU A 285 9.23 30.55 -17.12
C GLU A 285 10.49 29.66 -17.20
N GLN A 286 11.16 29.43 -16.08
CA GLN A 286 12.38 28.63 -15.97
C GLN A 286 12.25 27.60 -14.82
N SER A 287 13.37 26.99 -14.41
CA SER A 287 13.45 26.24 -13.15
C SER A 287 13.15 27.15 -11.96
N ALA A 288 12.49 26.58 -10.94
CA ALA A 288 12.32 27.26 -9.66
C ALA A 288 13.69 27.47 -8.98
N PRO A 289 13.85 28.51 -8.13
CA PRO A 289 15.09 28.74 -7.39
C PRO A 289 15.36 27.61 -6.38
N ASP A 290 16.63 27.42 -6.01
CA ASP A 290 17.06 26.34 -5.12
C ASP A 290 16.38 26.37 -3.74
N GLU A 291 15.96 27.54 -3.27
CA GLU A 291 15.18 27.73 -2.04
C GLU A 291 13.69 27.37 -2.20
N THR A 292 13.41 26.29 -2.92
CA THR A 292 12.06 25.77 -3.20
C THR A 292 11.96 24.34 -2.71
N THR A 293 10.92 24.05 -1.91
CA THR A 293 10.67 22.71 -1.35
C THR A 293 9.44 22.03 -1.91
N GLU A 294 8.52 22.79 -2.52
CA GLU A 294 7.30 22.26 -3.15
C GLU A 294 7.04 22.92 -4.51
N ILE A 295 6.86 22.07 -5.53
CA ILE A 295 6.43 22.45 -6.88
C ILE A 295 4.94 22.09 -7.01
N LEU A 296 4.15 23.04 -7.49
CA LEU A 296 2.70 22.88 -7.74
C LEU A 296 2.39 22.62 -9.22
N ASN A 297 3.25 23.08 -10.13
CA ASN A 297 3.19 22.78 -11.55
C ASN A 297 4.61 22.68 -12.13
N ILE A 298 4.87 21.60 -12.86
CA ILE A 298 6.14 21.41 -13.58
C ILE A 298 6.04 22.14 -14.91
N GLY A 299 6.79 23.23 -15.05
CA GLY A 299 6.87 23.98 -16.29
C GLY A 299 7.77 23.32 -17.34
N TRP A 300 7.75 23.85 -18.55
CA TRP A 300 8.59 23.38 -19.65
C TRP A 300 8.94 24.51 -20.62
N ASP A 301 10.04 24.31 -21.36
CA ASP A 301 10.55 25.27 -22.33
C ASP A 301 9.85 25.17 -23.70
N SER A 302 10.28 25.97 -24.68
CA SER A 302 9.74 25.94 -26.04
C SER A 302 9.96 24.61 -26.79
N HIS A 303 10.84 23.74 -26.29
CA HIS A 303 11.13 22.42 -26.84
C HIS A 303 10.41 21.30 -26.07
N PHE A 304 9.51 21.65 -25.15
CA PHE A 304 8.77 20.71 -24.31
C PHE A 304 9.66 19.89 -23.36
N ILE A 305 10.79 20.47 -22.95
CA ILE A 305 11.67 19.92 -21.92
C ILE A 305 11.20 20.42 -20.56
N ALA A 306 10.92 19.51 -19.63
CA ALA A 306 10.55 19.87 -18.27
C ALA A 306 11.66 20.68 -17.59
N HIS A 307 11.30 21.75 -16.90
CA HIS A 307 12.26 22.52 -16.12
C HIS A 307 12.82 21.69 -14.96
N ALA A 308 14.14 21.75 -14.77
CA ALA A 308 14.85 21.01 -13.73
C ALA A 308 14.38 21.40 -12.33
N MET A 309 14.44 20.44 -11.42
CA MET A 309 13.99 20.57 -10.05
C MET A 309 15.09 21.20 -9.15
N PRO A 310 14.69 22.07 -8.21
CA PRO A 310 15.55 22.59 -7.14
C PRO A 310 16.24 21.48 -6.33
N ILE A 311 17.45 21.73 -5.83
CA ILE A 311 18.21 20.71 -5.08
C ILE A 311 17.50 20.27 -3.78
N GLU A 312 16.79 21.18 -3.13
CA GLU A 312 16.08 20.93 -1.87
C GLU A 312 14.64 20.44 -2.05
N ILE A 313 14.26 20.04 -3.27
CA ILE A 313 12.88 19.63 -3.56
C ILE A 313 12.43 18.46 -2.68
N GLN A 314 11.28 18.62 -2.04
CA GLN A 314 10.67 17.59 -1.19
C GLN A 314 9.39 17.04 -1.79
N LYS A 315 8.62 17.92 -2.45
CA LYS A 315 7.32 17.58 -3.00
C LYS A 315 7.12 18.17 -4.39
N ILE A 316 6.57 17.38 -5.29
CA ILE A 316 6.18 17.81 -6.63
C ILE A 316 4.76 17.32 -6.92
N PRO A 317 4.12 17.78 -8.01
CA PRO A 317 2.78 17.32 -8.36
C PRO A 317 2.79 15.84 -8.73
N ASN A 318 1.75 15.10 -8.32
CA ASN A 318 1.50 13.72 -8.76
C ASN A 318 1.00 13.64 -10.22
N TYR A 319 1.36 14.62 -11.05
CA TYR A 319 0.96 14.78 -12.44
C TYR A 319 2.08 15.46 -13.22
N ILE A 320 2.15 15.15 -14.51
CA ILE A 320 3.00 15.84 -15.47
C ILE A 320 2.19 16.18 -16.72
N SER A 321 2.45 17.35 -17.32
CA SER A 321 1.75 17.77 -18.53
C SER A 321 1.96 16.78 -19.67
N PRO A 322 0.90 16.42 -20.43
CA PRO A 322 1.04 15.58 -21.62
C PRO A 322 1.79 16.28 -22.75
N LEU A 323 2.03 17.59 -22.66
CA LEU A 323 2.81 18.31 -23.66
C LEU A 323 4.32 18.12 -23.47
N ILE A 324 4.77 17.75 -22.27
CA ILE A 324 6.18 17.48 -22.02
C ILE A 324 6.60 16.23 -22.80
N THR A 325 7.73 16.32 -23.51
CA THR A 325 8.30 15.21 -24.28
C THR A 325 9.69 14.79 -23.78
N SER A 326 10.32 15.59 -22.92
CA SER A 326 11.63 15.31 -22.35
C SER A 326 11.66 15.58 -20.85
N LEU A 327 12.21 14.62 -20.09
CA LEU A 327 12.52 14.75 -18.66
C LEU A 327 14.02 14.93 -18.42
N GLU A 328 14.74 15.35 -19.45
CA GLU A 328 16.20 15.44 -19.39
C GLU A 328 16.67 16.21 -18.15
N ASN A 329 17.49 15.54 -17.34
CA ASN A 329 18.12 16.09 -16.14
C ASN A 329 17.13 16.65 -15.10
N LEU A 330 15.88 16.16 -15.06
CA LEU A 330 14.81 16.70 -14.22
C LEU A 330 15.19 16.80 -12.72
N PHE A 331 15.88 15.81 -12.17
CA PHE A 331 16.41 15.79 -10.81
C PHE A 331 17.94 15.64 -10.81
N ASP A 332 18.65 16.23 -11.80
CA ASP A 332 20.10 16.16 -11.85
C ASP A 332 20.75 17.10 -10.83
N SER A 333 21.50 16.54 -9.86
CA SER A 333 22.33 17.32 -8.95
C SER A 333 23.64 17.72 -9.65
N LYS A 334 23.57 18.61 -10.64
CA LYS A 334 24.71 18.97 -11.51
C LYS A 334 25.91 19.56 -10.78
N GLU A 335 25.73 20.11 -9.57
CA GLU A 335 26.75 21.04 -9.04
C GLU A 335 27.61 20.55 -7.88
N LYS A 336 27.22 19.59 -7.01
CA LYS A 336 28.08 19.20 -5.87
C LYS A 336 27.83 17.76 -5.41
N VAL A 337 28.90 16.95 -5.33
CA VAL A 337 28.87 15.56 -4.80
C VAL A 337 28.35 15.51 -3.35
N ASP A 338 28.49 16.61 -2.61
CA ASP A 338 28.10 16.77 -1.22
C ASP A 338 26.67 17.34 -1.03
N GLN A 339 26.03 17.85 -2.08
CA GLN A 339 24.64 18.36 -2.04
C GLN A 339 23.76 17.50 -2.95
N ARG A 340 23.20 16.45 -2.36
CA ARG A 340 22.38 15.46 -3.08
C ARG A 340 20.92 15.76 -2.90
N ILE A 341 20.16 15.57 -3.96
CA ILE A 341 18.70 15.63 -3.92
C ILE A 341 18.18 14.51 -3.00
N VAL A 342 17.42 14.90 -1.97
CA VAL A 342 16.82 14.01 -0.95
C VAL A 342 15.41 13.53 -1.37
N PHE A 343 14.97 13.91 -2.57
CA PHE A 343 13.68 13.57 -3.14
C PHE A 343 13.42 12.05 -3.21
N ASN A 344 12.23 11.62 -2.77
CA ASN A 344 11.83 10.21 -2.74
C ASN A 344 10.30 10.00 -2.87
N GLN A 345 9.60 10.92 -3.53
CA GLN A 345 8.15 10.81 -3.72
C GLN A 345 7.81 9.68 -4.71
N ASN A 346 6.67 9.00 -4.49
CA ASN A 346 6.11 8.05 -5.45
C ASN A 346 5.57 8.81 -6.69
N LEU A 347 5.97 8.38 -7.90
CA LEU A 347 5.63 9.02 -9.17
C LEU A 347 4.82 8.11 -10.10
N ALA A 348 4.18 7.08 -9.57
CA ALA A 348 3.47 6.08 -10.36
C ALA A 348 2.27 6.65 -11.13
N ASN A 349 1.74 7.82 -10.74
CA ASN A 349 0.59 8.43 -11.41
C ASN A 349 0.98 9.32 -12.61
N TRP A 350 2.27 9.48 -12.90
CA TRP A 350 2.69 10.28 -14.04
C TRP A 350 2.37 9.60 -15.37
N ASN A 351 1.69 10.34 -16.26
CA ASN A 351 1.45 9.88 -17.62
C ASN A 351 2.66 10.20 -18.52
N THR A 352 3.60 9.28 -18.60
CA THR A 352 4.85 9.46 -19.37
C THR A 352 4.76 9.03 -20.84
N ARG A 353 3.55 8.77 -21.38
CA ARG A 353 3.38 8.17 -22.72
C ARG A 353 4.00 8.98 -23.87
N ASN A 354 4.18 10.29 -23.68
CA ASN A 354 4.73 11.20 -24.70
C ASN A 354 6.24 11.47 -24.49
N ILE A 355 6.83 10.92 -23.43
CA ILE A 355 8.25 11.12 -23.13
C ILE A 355 9.11 10.30 -24.10
N THR A 356 10.04 10.98 -24.76
CA THR A 356 11.02 10.39 -25.68
C THR A 356 12.45 10.44 -25.13
N ASN A 357 12.73 11.32 -24.17
CA ASN A 357 14.06 11.50 -23.58
C ASN A 357 13.98 11.40 -22.05
N MET A 358 14.68 10.39 -21.48
CA MET A 358 14.86 10.16 -20.05
C MET A 358 16.34 10.23 -19.63
N GLN A 359 17.14 11.01 -20.35
CA GLN A 359 18.53 11.23 -20.00
C GLN A 359 18.64 11.90 -18.62
N GLY A 360 19.40 11.30 -17.70
CA GLY A 360 19.76 11.92 -16.43
C GLY A 360 18.61 12.27 -15.49
N VAL A 361 17.39 11.72 -15.68
CA VAL A 361 16.20 12.11 -14.89
C VAL A 361 16.48 12.12 -13.39
N PHE A 362 17.12 11.08 -12.85
CA PHE A 362 17.42 10.93 -11.43
C PHE A 362 18.93 10.92 -11.15
N ARG A 363 19.72 11.58 -12.00
CA ARG A 363 21.17 11.63 -11.85
C ARG A 363 21.55 12.33 -10.54
N GLY A 364 22.25 11.62 -9.66
CA GLY A 364 22.66 12.11 -8.34
C GLY A 364 21.55 12.19 -7.30
N ALA A 365 20.33 11.72 -7.60
CA ALA A 365 19.23 11.59 -6.66
C ALA A 365 19.46 10.40 -5.70
N THR A 366 20.48 10.50 -4.85
CA THR A 366 21.03 9.36 -4.07
C THR A 366 20.03 8.64 -3.17
N ARG A 367 18.96 9.32 -2.74
CA ARG A 367 17.91 8.76 -1.87
C ARG A 367 16.64 8.37 -2.60
N PHE A 368 16.56 8.62 -3.90
CA PHE A 368 15.37 8.31 -4.68
C PHE A 368 15.18 6.80 -4.81
N ASN A 369 14.00 6.34 -4.44
CA ASN A 369 13.50 4.98 -4.55
C ASN A 369 11.96 5.00 -4.67
N GLY A 370 11.39 6.09 -5.19
CA GLY A 370 9.94 6.22 -5.40
C GLY A 370 9.47 5.35 -6.57
N ASP A 371 8.27 4.79 -6.46
CA ASP A 371 7.71 3.90 -7.49
C ASP A 371 7.50 4.64 -8.83
N ILE A 372 8.04 4.04 -9.89
CA ILE A 372 7.96 4.45 -11.30
C ILE A 372 7.64 3.25 -12.22
N SER A 373 7.18 2.13 -11.63
CA SER A 373 6.92 0.86 -12.34
C SER A 373 5.80 0.96 -13.38
N THR A 374 4.95 1.98 -13.27
CA THR A 374 3.81 2.26 -14.14
C THR A 374 4.14 3.19 -15.30
N TRP A 375 5.35 3.76 -15.35
CA TRP A 375 5.75 4.67 -16.42
C TRP A 375 5.69 3.95 -17.78
N ASN A 376 5.08 4.61 -18.75
CA ASN A 376 5.10 4.18 -20.14
C ASN A 376 6.40 4.66 -20.80
N THR A 377 7.25 3.72 -21.19
CA THR A 377 8.55 3.99 -21.82
C THR A 377 8.59 3.65 -23.32
N ALA A 378 7.46 3.26 -23.93
CA ALA A 378 7.40 2.73 -25.30
C ALA A 378 7.82 3.74 -26.39
N ASN A 379 7.96 5.02 -26.04
CA ASN A 379 8.43 6.09 -26.92
C ASN A 379 9.83 6.61 -26.57
N VAL A 380 10.45 6.09 -25.51
CA VAL A 380 11.77 6.55 -25.03
C VAL A 380 12.87 6.08 -25.98
N ILE A 381 13.72 7.02 -26.40
CA ILE A 381 14.84 6.81 -27.31
C ILE A 381 16.17 6.75 -26.54
N THR A 382 16.32 7.51 -25.45
CA THR A 382 17.52 7.51 -24.61
C THR A 382 17.19 7.43 -23.13
N MET A 383 17.95 6.61 -22.41
CA MET A 383 17.95 6.47 -20.96
C MET A 383 19.35 6.72 -20.37
N GLU A 384 20.19 7.44 -21.11
CA GLU A 384 21.57 7.75 -20.72
C GLU A 384 21.61 8.36 -19.31
N ASN A 385 22.44 7.81 -18.42
CA ASN A 385 22.66 8.29 -17.06
C ASN A 385 21.40 8.44 -16.18
N MET A 386 20.26 7.82 -16.55
CA MET A 386 18.96 8.05 -15.90
C MET A 386 19.01 7.89 -14.37
N PHE A 387 19.72 6.88 -13.86
CA PHE A 387 19.90 6.60 -12.42
C PHE A 387 21.36 6.70 -11.97
N PHE A 388 22.20 7.42 -12.73
CA PHE A 388 23.60 7.61 -12.39
C PHE A 388 23.73 8.17 -10.97
N SER A 389 24.44 7.49 -10.07
CA SER A 389 24.55 7.81 -8.64
C SER A 389 23.23 7.86 -7.85
N ALA A 390 22.14 7.24 -8.33
CA ALA A 390 20.90 7.08 -7.54
C ALA A 390 21.04 5.91 -6.55
N TRP A 391 21.88 6.07 -5.53
CA TRP A 391 22.39 4.97 -4.69
C TRP A 391 21.33 4.04 -4.10
N ALA A 392 20.19 4.59 -3.65
CA ALA A 392 19.12 3.85 -3.00
C ALA A 392 18.10 3.22 -3.96
N PHE A 393 18.18 3.53 -5.26
CA PHE A 393 17.16 3.13 -6.23
C PHE A 393 17.16 1.61 -6.45
N ASN A 394 15.99 0.98 -6.27
CA ASN A 394 15.79 -0.46 -6.43
C ASN A 394 14.32 -0.82 -6.74
N GLN A 395 13.62 0.01 -7.53
CA GLN A 395 12.23 -0.23 -7.91
C GLN A 395 12.10 -1.14 -9.14
N ASP A 396 11.02 -1.92 -9.20
CA ASP A 396 10.74 -2.84 -10.31
C ASP A 396 10.57 -2.11 -11.65
N LEU A 397 11.39 -2.48 -12.63
CA LEU A 397 11.38 -1.94 -14.00
C LEU A 397 11.00 -3.00 -15.05
N SER A 398 10.54 -4.17 -14.63
CA SER A 398 10.31 -5.33 -15.51
C SER A 398 9.21 -5.12 -16.56
N LYS A 399 8.35 -4.11 -16.36
CA LYS A 399 7.25 -3.75 -17.27
C LYS A 399 7.62 -2.68 -18.30
N TRP A 400 8.81 -2.10 -18.22
CA TRP A 400 9.24 -1.07 -19.16
C TRP A 400 9.46 -1.65 -20.55
N ASP A 401 8.94 -0.95 -21.55
CA ASP A 401 9.23 -1.22 -22.96
C ASP A 401 10.48 -0.43 -23.36
N THR A 402 11.58 -1.14 -23.58
CA THR A 402 12.86 -0.56 -24.02
C THR A 402 13.11 -0.73 -25.52
N SER A 403 12.13 -1.20 -26.29
CA SER A 403 12.32 -1.61 -27.68
C SER A 403 12.80 -0.51 -28.62
N LYS A 404 12.60 0.78 -28.26
CA LYS A 404 13.09 1.93 -29.04
C LYS A 404 14.36 2.58 -28.47
N VAL A 405 14.82 2.15 -27.31
CA VAL A 405 15.98 2.76 -26.65
C VAL A 405 17.25 2.45 -27.44
N GLN A 406 18.03 3.49 -27.73
CA GLN A 406 19.28 3.43 -28.48
C GLN A 406 20.49 3.63 -27.57
N ASP A 407 20.35 4.35 -26.45
CA ASP A 407 21.44 4.61 -25.51
C ASP A 407 21.03 4.30 -24.06
N MET A 408 21.80 3.42 -23.42
CA MET A 408 21.69 3.04 -22.00
C MET A 408 23.00 3.32 -21.23
N SER A 409 23.87 4.16 -21.79
CA SER A 409 25.17 4.49 -21.20
C SER A 409 24.99 5.06 -19.80
N GLY A 410 25.73 4.52 -18.84
CA GLY A 410 25.72 4.97 -17.45
C GLY A 410 24.37 4.87 -16.73
N MET A 411 23.36 4.20 -17.31
CA MET A 411 21.98 4.20 -16.80
C MET A 411 21.89 3.83 -15.32
N PHE A 412 22.66 2.84 -14.86
CA PHE A 412 22.73 2.40 -13.46
C PHE A 412 24.13 2.57 -12.82
N CYS A 413 24.96 3.46 -13.37
CA CYS A 413 26.29 3.70 -12.85
C CYS A 413 26.24 4.23 -11.40
N ASP A 414 26.95 3.58 -10.48
CA ASP A 414 26.93 3.81 -9.02
C ASP A 414 25.52 3.71 -8.38
N THR A 415 24.55 3.02 -9.00
CA THR A 415 23.23 2.71 -8.40
C THR A 415 23.34 1.52 -7.45
N ARG A 416 24.02 1.71 -6.32
CA ARG A 416 24.55 0.64 -5.47
C ARG A 416 23.54 -0.42 -5.01
N ALA A 417 22.29 -0.03 -4.73
CA ALA A 417 21.25 -0.92 -4.22
C ALA A 417 20.49 -1.69 -5.32
N PHE A 418 20.68 -1.34 -6.59
CA PHE A 418 19.85 -1.86 -7.68
C PHE A 418 20.11 -3.34 -7.96
N ASN A 419 19.06 -4.15 -7.92
CA ASN A 419 19.11 -5.59 -8.20
C ASN A 419 17.75 -6.13 -8.70
N GLN A 420 17.07 -5.40 -9.60
CA GLN A 420 15.76 -5.77 -10.14
C GLN A 420 15.89 -6.51 -11.48
N ASP A 421 14.94 -7.40 -11.75
CA ASP A 421 14.91 -8.22 -12.97
C ASP A 421 14.76 -7.36 -14.23
N LEU A 422 15.70 -7.51 -15.16
CA LEU A 422 15.75 -6.84 -16.46
C LEU A 422 15.71 -7.84 -17.65
N SER A 423 15.44 -9.11 -17.38
CA SER A 423 15.48 -10.19 -18.38
C SER A 423 14.53 -9.96 -19.57
N LYS A 424 13.42 -9.25 -19.33
CA LYS A 424 12.39 -8.97 -20.36
C LYS A 424 12.66 -7.72 -21.21
N TRP A 425 13.72 -6.97 -20.93
CA TRP A 425 14.04 -5.78 -21.71
C TRP A 425 14.46 -6.14 -23.13
N ASN A 426 13.94 -5.38 -24.09
CA ASN A 426 14.35 -5.49 -25.49
C ASN A 426 15.52 -4.53 -25.74
N THR A 427 16.72 -5.10 -25.93
CA THR A 427 17.96 -4.35 -26.16
C THR A 427 18.41 -4.34 -27.63
N ALA A 428 17.60 -4.85 -28.55
CA ALA A 428 17.99 -5.07 -29.95
C ALA A 428 18.30 -3.78 -30.73
N ASN A 429 17.87 -2.62 -30.23
CA ASN A 429 18.15 -1.30 -30.81
C ASN A 429 19.23 -0.50 -30.08
N VAL A 430 19.76 -1.01 -28.97
CA VAL A 430 20.77 -0.31 -28.17
C VAL A 430 22.12 -0.33 -28.89
N GLU A 431 22.73 0.85 -29.03
CA GLU A 431 24.05 1.04 -29.64
C GLU A 431 25.15 1.25 -28.59
N SER A 432 24.81 1.76 -27.39
CA SER A 432 25.78 1.97 -26.31
C SER A 432 25.24 1.50 -24.96
N MET A 433 26.08 0.75 -24.24
CA MET A 433 25.89 0.29 -22.86
C MET A 433 27.12 0.65 -22.00
N SER A 434 27.93 1.63 -22.42
CA SER A 434 29.13 2.00 -21.69
C SER A 434 28.78 2.40 -20.26
N GLN A 435 29.51 1.85 -19.30
CA GLN A 435 29.35 2.11 -17.87
C GLN A 435 27.96 1.81 -17.29
N MET A 436 27.09 1.09 -18.01
CA MET A 436 25.69 0.89 -17.61
C MET A 436 25.55 0.36 -16.17
N PHE A 437 26.39 -0.58 -15.74
CA PHE A 437 26.41 -1.15 -14.40
C PHE A 437 27.74 -0.91 -13.66
N THR A 438 28.47 0.15 -14.01
CA THR A 438 29.72 0.50 -13.29
C THR A 438 29.39 0.75 -11.81
N SER A 439 30.09 0.08 -10.89
CA SER A 439 29.89 0.22 -9.43
C SER A 439 28.46 -0.08 -8.94
N THR A 440 27.64 -0.79 -9.70
CA THR A 440 26.31 -1.28 -9.28
C THR A 440 26.46 -2.54 -8.43
N LYS A 441 26.95 -2.36 -7.20
CA LYS A 441 27.48 -3.44 -6.35
C LYS A 441 26.53 -4.61 -6.14
N ALA A 442 25.24 -4.34 -5.95
CA ALA A 442 24.25 -5.37 -5.62
C ALA A 442 23.73 -6.17 -6.83
N PHE A 443 24.00 -5.71 -8.06
CA PHE A 443 23.36 -6.23 -9.26
C PHE A 443 23.88 -7.63 -9.65
N ASN A 444 22.97 -8.61 -9.74
CA ASN A 444 23.28 -9.97 -10.20
C ASN A 444 22.05 -10.65 -10.82
N GLN A 445 21.43 -9.99 -11.80
CA GLN A 445 20.23 -10.49 -12.50
C GLN A 445 20.58 -11.11 -13.85
N ASP A 446 19.67 -11.94 -14.37
CA ASP A 446 19.84 -12.61 -15.65
C ASP A 446 19.72 -11.62 -16.82
N LEU A 447 20.75 -11.61 -17.67
CA LEU A 447 20.91 -10.80 -18.88
C LEU A 447 21.22 -11.67 -20.11
N SER A 448 21.14 -13.00 -19.97
CA SER A 448 21.62 -13.95 -20.98
C SER A 448 20.86 -13.88 -22.31
N ASP A 449 19.59 -13.45 -22.26
CA ASP A 449 18.71 -13.31 -23.43
C ASP A 449 18.74 -11.93 -24.09
N TRP A 450 19.56 -10.99 -23.59
CA TRP A 450 19.70 -9.67 -24.21
C TRP A 450 20.30 -9.75 -25.62
N ASN A 451 19.67 -9.04 -26.56
CA ASN A 451 20.17 -8.91 -27.92
C ASN A 451 21.12 -7.70 -28.02
N ILE A 452 22.42 -7.97 -27.90
CA ILE A 452 23.47 -6.95 -27.98
C ILE A 452 24.06 -6.77 -29.39
N ALA A 453 23.44 -7.33 -30.44
CA ALA A 453 24.05 -7.39 -31.76
C ALA A 453 24.30 -6.02 -32.41
N LYS A 454 23.63 -4.94 -31.96
CA LYS A 454 23.89 -3.56 -32.42
C LYS A 454 24.83 -2.76 -31.54
N VAL A 455 25.19 -3.27 -30.36
CA VAL A 455 26.00 -2.54 -29.39
C VAL A 455 27.42 -2.36 -29.93
N LYS A 456 27.91 -1.11 -29.90
CA LYS A 456 29.25 -0.71 -30.32
C LYS A 456 30.17 -0.45 -29.14
N ASN A 457 29.62 0.00 -28.00
CA ASN A 457 30.39 0.38 -26.82
C ASN A 457 29.87 -0.30 -25.54
N MET A 458 30.74 -1.05 -24.87
CA MET A 458 30.52 -1.70 -23.56
C MET A 458 31.65 -1.36 -22.58
N SER A 459 32.38 -0.27 -22.82
CA SER A 459 33.50 0.14 -21.96
C SER A 459 33.00 0.33 -20.52
N GLY A 460 33.66 -0.32 -19.58
CA GLY A 460 33.33 -0.24 -18.15
C GLY A 460 31.96 -0.82 -17.76
N MET A 461 31.23 -1.52 -18.63
CA MET A 461 29.83 -1.92 -18.38
C MET A 461 29.62 -2.57 -17.02
N PHE A 462 30.52 -3.45 -16.57
CA PHE A 462 30.50 -4.13 -15.27
C PHE A 462 31.71 -3.79 -14.38
N GLN A 463 32.37 -2.66 -14.65
CA GLN A 463 33.50 -2.20 -13.84
C GLN A 463 33.06 -2.07 -12.38
N ARG A 464 33.73 -2.75 -11.44
CA ARG A 464 33.41 -2.75 -10.00
C ARG A 464 31.97 -3.20 -9.67
N ALA A 465 31.32 -3.97 -10.55
CA ALA A 465 30.09 -4.67 -10.22
C ALA A 465 30.43 -5.90 -9.35
N GLU A 466 30.49 -5.70 -8.04
CA GLU A 466 31.09 -6.65 -7.09
C GLU A 466 30.42 -8.03 -7.09
N LEU A 467 29.08 -8.10 -7.13
CA LEU A 467 28.32 -9.36 -7.08
C LEU A 467 27.95 -9.96 -8.44
N PHE A 468 28.17 -9.24 -9.54
CA PHE A 468 27.70 -9.67 -10.86
C PHE A 468 28.43 -10.93 -11.35
N ASN A 469 27.68 -11.97 -11.70
CA ASN A 469 28.23 -13.24 -12.18
C ASN A 469 27.29 -14.02 -13.14
N THR A 470 26.44 -13.30 -13.88
CA THR A 470 25.51 -13.88 -14.86
C THR A 470 26.23 -14.47 -16.07
N ASP A 471 25.78 -15.61 -16.58
CA ASP A 471 26.30 -16.22 -17.81
C ASP A 471 25.97 -15.35 -19.03
N LEU A 472 27.02 -14.86 -19.71
CA LEU A 472 26.93 -14.02 -20.90
C LEU A 472 27.47 -14.74 -22.16
N SER A 473 27.68 -16.05 -22.10
CA SER A 473 28.32 -16.84 -23.17
C SER A 473 27.59 -16.77 -24.51
N LYS A 474 26.28 -16.49 -24.50
CA LYS A 474 25.41 -16.41 -25.68
C LYS A 474 25.42 -15.05 -26.40
N TRP A 475 26.04 -14.03 -25.81
CA TRP A 475 26.04 -12.69 -26.39
C TRP A 475 26.80 -12.63 -27.72
N ASN A 476 26.19 -12.01 -28.74
CA ASN A 476 26.83 -11.76 -30.03
C ASN A 476 27.62 -10.45 -30.01
N THR A 477 28.93 -10.54 -29.73
CA THR A 477 29.82 -9.38 -29.59
C THR A 477 30.45 -8.88 -30.89
N ALA A 478 30.08 -9.42 -32.05
CA ALA A 478 30.78 -9.17 -33.32
C ALA A 478 30.85 -7.68 -33.73
N ASN A 479 29.85 -6.88 -33.33
CA ASN A 479 29.77 -5.45 -33.65
C ASN A 479 30.40 -4.54 -32.58
N VAL A 480 30.78 -5.07 -31.42
CA VAL A 480 31.38 -4.27 -30.34
C VAL A 480 32.77 -3.80 -30.75
N LYS A 481 33.06 -2.53 -30.49
CA LYS A 481 34.34 -1.87 -30.78
C LYS A 481 35.13 -1.55 -29.51
N HIS A 482 34.44 -1.22 -28.42
CA HIS A 482 35.07 -0.77 -27.18
C HIS A 482 34.60 -1.59 -25.96
N MET A 483 35.55 -2.21 -25.26
CA MET A 483 35.39 -3.03 -24.05
C MET A 483 36.46 -2.72 -22.98
N ALA A 484 37.09 -1.55 -23.04
CA ALA A 484 38.07 -1.17 -22.02
C ALA A 484 37.40 -1.23 -20.63
N MET A 485 38.11 -1.80 -19.65
CA MET A 485 37.65 -1.95 -18.26
C MET A 485 36.31 -2.69 -18.06
N MET A 486 35.82 -3.47 -19.04
CA MET A 486 34.49 -4.09 -19.00
C MET A 486 34.18 -4.82 -17.68
N PHE A 487 35.14 -5.58 -17.15
CA PHE A 487 35.08 -6.32 -15.89
C PHE A 487 36.17 -5.90 -14.90
N TYR A 488 36.75 -4.70 -15.06
CA TYR A 488 37.78 -4.21 -14.14
C TYR A 488 37.26 -4.20 -12.69
N GLN A 489 37.95 -4.89 -11.79
CA GLN A 489 37.55 -5.07 -10.39
C GLN A 489 36.15 -5.69 -10.18
N ALA A 490 35.61 -6.44 -11.15
CA ALA A 490 34.41 -7.26 -10.95
C ALA A 490 34.77 -8.50 -10.11
N GLN A 491 34.48 -8.45 -8.80
CA GLN A 491 35.05 -9.38 -7.82
C GLN A 491 34.46 -10.80 -7.85
N THR A 492 33.34 -11.02 -8.55
CA THR A 492 32.69 -12.33 -8.61
C THR A 492 32.66 -12.91 -10.02
N PHE A 493 32.71 -12.08 -11.07
CA PHE A 493 32.54 -12.52 -12.46
C PHE A 493 33.62 -13.52 -12.89
N ASN A 494 33.20 -14.74 -13.23
CA ASN A 494 34.07 -15.80 -13.74
C ASN A 494 33.36 -16.74 -14.75
N GLN A 495 32.40 -16.22 -15.51
CA GLN A 495 31.68 -17.01 -16.51
C GLN A 495 32.51 -17.24 -17.78
N ASP A 496 32.27 -18.36 -18.46
CA ASP A 496 32.99 -18.70 -19.70
C ASP A 496 32.50 -17.85 -20.87
N ILE A 497 33.27 -16.83 -21.21
CA ILE A 497 33.05 -15.95 -22.37
C ILE A 497 34.10 -16.18 -23.47
N SER A 498 34.81 -17.31 -23.43
CA SER A 498 35.91 -17.62 -24.35
C SER A 498 35.50 -17.69 -25.83
N ARG A 499 34.19 -17.84 -26.08
CA ARG A 499 33.57 -17.97 -27.42
C ARG A 499 33.11 -16.65 -28.03
N TRP A 500 33.25 -15.52 -27.33
CA TRP A 500 32.89 -14.22 -27.90
C TRP A 500 33.71 -13.88 -29.15
N ASN A 501 33.05 -13.31 -30.15
CA ASN A 501 33.74 -12.75 -31.31
C ASN A 501 34.34 -11.39 -30.93
N VAL A 502 35.67 -11.34 -30.86
CA VAL A 502 36.44 -10.18 -30.42
C VAL A 502 37.32 -9.58 -31.52
N GLU A 503 37.19 -10.04 -32.76
CA GLU A 503 38.03 -9.61 -33.87
C GLU A 503 37.92 -8.10 -34.11
N GLY A 504 36.68 -7.59 -34.12
CA GLY A 504 36.37 -6.18 -34.39
C GLY A 504 36.67 -5.20 -33.25
N ILE A 505 37.15 -5.66 -32.10
CA ILE A 505 37.37 -4.84 -30.90
C ILE A 505 38.69 -4.07 -31.02
N VAL A 506 38.65 -2.76 -30.85
CA VAL A 506 39.82 -1.87 -30.98
C VAL A 506 40.30 -1.31 -29.63
N SER A 507 39.47 -1.37 -28.59
CA SER A 507 39.83 -0.89 -27.25
C SER A 507 39.39 -1.89 -26.19
N PHE A 508 40.34 -2.46 -25.45
CA PHE A 508 40.09 -3.50 -24.42
C PHE A 508 41.09 -3.42 -23.24
N ASN A 509 41.73 -2.27 -23.04
CA ASN A 509 42.69 -2.08 -21.96
C ASN A 509 42.05 -2.36 -20.60
N PHE A 510 42.78 -3.06 -19.73
CA PHE A 510 42.33 -3.47 -18.39
C PHE A 510 40.99 -4.24 -18.38
N PHE A 511 40.66 -4.96 -19.47
CA PHE A 511 39.39 -5.66 -19.67
C PHE A 511 38.86 -6.36 -18.41
N ALA A 512 39.71 -7.13 -17.73
CA ALA A 512 39.35 -7.90 -16.55
C ALA A 512 40.36 -7.77 -15.40
N PHE A 513 41.15 -6.69 -15.37
CA PHE A 513 42.18 -6.50 -14.34
C PHE A 513 41.55 -6.45 -12.94
N ALA A 514 42.17 -7.17 -11.99
CA ALA A 514 41.68 -7.33 -10.62
C ALA A 514 40.26 -7.92 -10.49
N SER A 515 39.80 -8.67 -11.50
CA SER A 515 38.56 -9.48 -11.45
C SER A 515 38.84 -10.94 -11.09
N LYS A 516 37.79 -11.78 -10.98
CA LYS A 516 37.91 -13.24 -10.84
C LYS A 516 37.95 -14.01 -12.16
N LEU A 517 37.87 -13.32 -13.30
CA LEU A 517 37.77 -13.97 -14.60
C LEU A 517 39.08 -14.64 -15.01
N ILE A 518 39.12 -15.98 -14.94
CA ILE A 518 40.33 -16.75 -15.23
C ILE A 518 40.69 -16.72 -16.73
N PRO A 519 41.99 -16.85 -17.11
CA PRO A 519 42.41 -16.75 -18.51
C PRO A 519 41.72 -17.72 -19.48
N SER A 520 41.39 -18.95 -19.05
CA SER A 520 40.70 -19.94 -19.90
C SER A 520 39.28 -19.54 -20.26
N HIS A 521 38.62 -18.73 -19.43
CA HIS A 521 37.26 -18.21 -19.66
C HIS A 521 37.26 -16.92 -20.50
N GLN A 522 38.43 -16.36 -20.82
CA GLN A 522 38.55 -15.15 -21.63
C GLN A 522 38.70 -15.50 -23.13
N PRO A 523 38.19 -14.64 -24.04
CA PRO A 523 38.54 -14.70 -25.45
C PRO A 523 40.05 -14.64 -25.65
N PRO A 524 40.64 -15.42 -26.58
CA PRO A 524 42.09 -15.48 -26.78
C PRO A 524 42.78 -14.12 -26.93
N LYS A 525 42.13 -13.15 -27.59
CA LYS A 525 42.63 -11.77 -27.78
C LYS A 525 42.88 -11.02 -26.47
N PHE A 526 42.16 -11.35 -25.40
CA PHE A 526 42.22 -10.63 -24.13
C PHE A 526 43.19 -11.26 -23.12
N ARG A 527 43.68 -12.48 -23.38
CA ARG A 527 44.60 -13.22 -22.49
C ARG A 527 46.03 -12.67 -22.44
N GLN A 528 46.37 -11.72 -23.31
CA GLN A 528 47.75 -11.28 -23.59
C GLN A 528 48.18 -10.03 -22.80
N LEU A 529 47.40 -9.61 -21.80
CA LEU A 529 47.66 -8.51 -20.87
C LEU A 529 47.34 -8.98 -19.44
#